data_AF-A0AAF0QYF0-F1
#
_entry.id   AF-A0AAF0QYF0-F1
#
_cell.length_a   1.000
_cell.length_b   1.000
_cell.length_c   1.000
_cell.angle_alpha   90.00
_cell.angle_beta   90.00
_cell.angle_gamma   90.00
#
_symmetry.space_group_name_H-M   'P 1'
#
loop_
_entity.id
_entity.type
_entity.pdbx_description
1 polymer ?
#
loop_
_entity_poly.entity_id
_entity_poly.type
_entity_poly.pdbx_seq_one_letter_code
_entity_poly.pdbx_strand_id
1 'polypeptide(L)'
;MESFWAILELLLIAAIVLAFGLAAAIVFETFRRRFNHTHVEAPPVFEDPTSFKPVRCPHIFDPAEKYISLIIPAYNEEHRLPGALEETLK
;
A
#
# COMPACT_ATOMS: atom_id res chain seq x y z
N MET A 1 -11.10 -11.13 50.60
CA MET A 1 -11.10 -9.82 49.92
C MET A 1 -9.82 -9.64 49.12
N GLU A 2 -8.64 -9.85 49.71
CA GLU A 2 -7.31 -9.80 49.05
C GLU A 2 -7.17 -10.68 47.79
N SER A 3 -7.62 -11.94 47.84
CA SER A 3 -7.48 -12.87 46.69
C SER A 3 -8.31 -12.46 45.47
N PHE A 4 -9.47 -11.81 45.67
CA PHE A 4 -10.32 -11.36 44.58
C PHE A 4 -9.67 -10.20 43.80
N TRP A 5 -9.07 -9.26 44.52
CA TRP A 5 -8.32 -8.16 43.93
C TRP A 5 -7.08 -8.64 43.17
N ALA A 6 -6.35 -9.61 43.73
CA ALA A 6 -5.20 -10.21 43.03
C ALA A 6 -5.60 -10.91 41.72
N ILE A 7 -6.75 -11.59 41.68
CA ILE A 7 -7.26 -12.22 40.46
C ILE A 7 -7.65 -11.15 39.42
N LEU A 8 -8.32 -10.07 39.83
CA LEU A 8 -8.67 -8.98 38.94
C LEU A 8 -7.42 -8.27 38.37
N GLU A 9 -6.40 -8.06 39.19
CA GLU A 9 -5.13 -7.47 38.76
C GLU A 9 -4.42 -8.35 37.72
N LEU A 10 -4.37 -9.66 37.97
CA LEU A 10 -3.80 -10.62 37.01
C LEU A 10 -4.55 -10.60 35.67
N LEU A 11 -5.88 -10.57 35.70
CA LEU A 11 -6.71 -10.51 34.49
C LEU A 11 -6.49 -9.19 33.73
N LEU A 12 -6.36 -8.07 34.45
CA LEU A 12 -6.08 -6.78 33.84
C LEU A 12 -4.72 -6.77 33.14
N ILE A 13 -3.68 -7.28 33.81
CA ILE A 13 -2.34 -7.41 33.23
C ILE A 13 -2.37 -8.30 31.98
N ALA A 14 -3.04 -9.45 32.06
CA ALA A 14 -3.19 -10.35 30.91
C ALA A 14 -3.91 -9.68 29.73
N ALA A 15 -4.99 -8.95 29.99
CA ALA A 15 -5.74 -8.21 28.97
C ALA A 15 -4.87 -7.14 28.30
N ILE A 16 -4.08 -6.39 29.09
CA ILE A 16 -3.16 -5.38 28.58
C ILE A 16 -2.09 -6.01 27.70
N VAL A 17 -1.46 -7.11 28.15
CA VAL A 17 -0.43 -7.83 27.38
C VAL A 17 -1.00 -8.33 26.05
N LEU A 18 -2.21 -8.91 26.06
CA LEU A 18 -2.87 -9.37 24.84
C LEU A 18 -3.21 -8.21 23.89
N ALA A 19 -3.71 -7.09 24.41
CA ALA A 19 -4.04 -5.92 23.60
C ALA A 19 -2.78 -5.33 22.92
N PHE A 20 -1.69 -5.18 23.67
CA PHE A 20 -0.42 -4.70 23.10
C PHE A 20 0.18 -5.70 22.12
N GLY A 21 0.14 -7.00 22.43
CA GLY A 21 0.60 -8.05 21.52
C GLY A 21 -0.17 -8.04 20.19
N LEU A 22 -1.50 -7.88 20.25
CA LEU A 22 -2.34 -7.76 19.06
C LEU A 22 -2.03 -6.49 18.26
N ALA A 23 -1.91 -5.34 18.92
CA ALA A 23 -1.55 -4.09 18.25
C ALA A 23 -0.19 -4.18 17.55
N ALA A 24 0.82 -4.75 18.23
CA ALA A 24 2.13 -4.98 17.65
C ALA A 24 2.07 -5.94 16.46
N ALA A 25 1.31 -7.03 16.55
CA ALA A 25 1.12 -7.97 15.44
C ALA A 25 0.44 -7.31 14.23
N ILE A 26 -0.59 -6.48 14.45
CA ILE A 26 -1.26 -5.73 13.39
C ILE A 26 -0.28 -4.77 12.71
N VAL A 27 0.48 -3.99 13.49
CA VAL A 27 1.48 -3.06 12.95
C VAL A 27 2.54 -3.82 12.14
N PHE A 28 3.13 -4.87 12.72
CA PHE A 28 4.15 -5.69 12.06
C PHE A 28 3.64 -6.28 10.75
N GLU A 29 2.45 -6.88 10.76
CA GLU A 29 1.82 -7.49 9.60
C GLU A 29 1.47 -6.44 8.52
N THR A 30 1.03 -5.25 8.93
CA THR A 30 0.74 -4.14 8.01
C THR A 30 2.02 -3.66 7.33
N PHE A 31 3.11 -3.48 8.07
CA PHE A 31 4.41 -3.11 7.51
C PHE A 31 4.96 -4.23 6.60
N ARG A 32 4.85 -5.50 7.02
CA ARG A 32 5.26 -6.65 6.21
C ARG A 32 4.52 -6.67 4.88
N ARG A 33 3.19 -6.49 4.88
CA ARG A 33 2.37 -6.43 3.66
C ARG A 33 2.71 -5.23 2.77
N ARG A 34 2.95 -4.06 3.36
CA ARG A 34 3.33 -2.85 2.62
C ARG A 34 4.61 -3.05 1.79
N PHE A 35 5.55 -3.85 2.29
CA PHE A 35 6.80 -4.17 1.58
C PHE A 35 6.78 -5.53 0.88
N ASN A 36 5.64 -6.22 0.87
CA ASN A 36 5.53 -7.52 0.23
C ASN A 36 5.26 -7.35 -1.27
N HIS A 37 6.33 -7.17 -2.05
CA HIS A 37 6.25 -7.07 -3.51
C HIS A 37 6.19 -8.44 -4.20
N THR A 38 6.02 -9.55 -3.46
CA THR A 38 5.98 -10.91 -4.02
C THR A 38 4.82 -11.15 -4.99
N HIS A 39 3.78 -10.31 -4.98
CA HIS A 39 2.67 -10.37 -5.93
C HIS A 39 3.02 -9.81 -7.32
N VAL A 40 4.16 -9.14 -7.47
CA VAL A 40 4.66 -8.74 -8.78
C VAL A 40 5.59 -9.85 -9.24
N GLU A 41 5.03 -10.82 -9.98
CA GLU A 41 5.78 -11.97 -10.52
C GLU A 41 6.92 -11.55 -11.49
N ALA A 42 6.92 -10.29 -11.94
CA ALA A 42 7.96 -9.71 -12.76
C ALA A 42 8.97 -8.92 -11.89
N PRO A 43 10.28 -8.99 -12.21
CA PRO A 43 11.25 -8.04 -11.67
C PRO A 43 10.74 -6.61 -11.86
N PRO A 44 10.92 -5.68 -10.90
CA PRO A 44 10.50 -4.28 -11.02
C PRO A 44 11.47 -3.51 -11.95
N VAL A 45 11.69 -4.07 -13.13
CA VAL A 45 12.65 -3.65 -14.12
C VAL A 45 11.90 -3.63 -15.43
N PHE A 46 11.81 -2.44 -16.03
CA PHE A 46 11.25 -2.33 -17.37
C PHE A 46 12.35 -2.61 -18.39
N GLU A 47 11.97 -2.98 -19.60
CA GLU A 47 12.89 -3.04 -20.72
C GLU A 47 12.78 -1.76 -21.52
N ASP A 48 13.91 -1.18 -21.92
CA ASP A 48 13.90 -0.10 -22.90
C ASP A 48 13.44 -0.65 -24.26
N PRO A 49 12.35 -0.14 -24.85
CA PRO A 49 11.82 -0.65 -26.12
C PRO A 49 12.79 -0.50 -27.30
N THR A 50 13.84 0.32 -27.16
CA THR A 50 14.83 0.56 -28.22
C THR A 50 16.05 -0.36 -28.07
N SER A 51 16.47 -0.65 -26.83
CA SER A 51 17.71 -1.39 -26.56
C SER A 51 17.51 -2.78 -25.94
N PHE A 52 16.28 -3.10 -25.52
CA PHE A 52 15.91 -4.32 -24.76
C PHE A 52 16.74 -4.54 -23.49
N LYS A 53 17.39 -3.48 -22.99
CA LYS A 53 18.16 -3.53 -21.75
C LYS A 53 17.25 -3.28 -20.56
N PRO A 54 17.52 -3.92 -19.42
CA PRO A 54 16.84 -3.61 -18.17
C PRO A 54 17.08 -2.16 -17.76
N VAL A 55 16.01 -1.43 -17.49
CA VAL A 55 16.02 -0.06 -16.95
C VAL A 55 15.30 -0.03 -15.61
N ARG A 56 15.74 0.88 -14.74
CA ARG A 56 15.13 1.10 -13.43
C ARG A 56 13.68 1.53 -13.60
N CYS A 57 12.78 0.97 -12.79
CA CYS A 57 11.40 1.46 -12.70
C CYS A 57 11.38 2.96 -12.32
N PRO A 58 10.78 3.83 -13.15
CA PRO A 58 10.68 5.25 -12.85
C PRO A 58 9.73 5.47 -11.67
N HIS A 59 9.99 6.51 -10.89
CA HIS A 59 9.13 6.88 -9.77
C HIS A 59 8.26 8.09 -10.15
N ILE A 60 7.01 8.13 -9.67
CA ILE A 60 6.06 9.20 -10.03
C ILE A 60 6.49 10.59 -9.55
N PHE A 61 7.34 10.65 -8.52
CA PHE A 61 7.90 11.90 -8.01
C PHE A 61 9.27 12.25 -8.62
N ASP A 62 9.79 11.41 -9.52
CA ASP A 62 10.99 11.77 -10.29
C ASP A 62 10.64 12.88 -11.31
N PRO A 63 11.60 13.74 -11.67
CA PRO A 63 11.40 14.73 -12.73
C PRO A 63 10.95 14.09 -14.05
N ALA A 64 10.03 14.75 -14.77
CA ALA A 64 9.54 14.26 -16.05
C ALA A 64 10.62 14.32 -17.13
N GLU A 65 11.16 13.17 -17.52
CA GLU A 65 12.15 13.05 -18.60
C GLU A 65 11.53 12.80 -19.98
N LYS A 66 10.27 12.34 -20.03
CA LYS A 66 9.55 12.02 -21.26
C LYS A 66 8.15 12.63 -21.24
N TYR A 67 7.71 13.11 -22.40
CA TYR A 67 6.32 13.52 -22.60
C TYR A 67 5.44 12.29 -22.79
N ILE A 68 4.31 12.23 -22.07
CA ILE A 68 3.32 11.18 -22.18
C ILE A 68 2.03 11.81 -22.73
N SER A 69 1.46 11.22 -23.77
CA SER A 69 0.10 11.52 -24.21
C SER A 69 -0.84 10.45 -23.69
N LEU A 70 -1.97 10.87 -23.11
CA LEU A 70 -3.02 9.98 -22.63
C LEU A 70 -4.24 10.12 -23.55
N ILE A 71 -4.60 9.04 -24.25
CA ILE A 71 -5.81 8.99 -25.07
C ILE A 71 -6.82 8.10 -24.34
N ILE A 72 -7.93 8.70 -23.92
CA ILE A 72 -9.00 8.00 -23.20
C ILE A 72 -10.17 7.79 -24.17
N PRO A 73 -10.42 6.55 -24.65
CA PRO A 73 -11.64 6.27 -25.39
C PRO A 73 -12.84 6.38 -24.44
N ALA A 74 -13.81 7.22 -24.79
CA ALA A 74 -15.00 7.45 -23.99
C ALA A 74 -16.24 7.41 -24.90
N TYR A 75 -17.06 6.38 -24.75
CA TYR A 75 -18.34 6.24 -25.45
C TYR A 75 -19.46 6.17 -24.42
N ASN A 76 -20.41 7.12 -24.47
CA ASN A 76 -21.52 7.20 -23.53
C ASN A 76 -21.08 7.29 -22.05
N GLU A 77 -19.95 7.96 -21.81
CA GLU A 77 -19.31 8.15 -20.49
C GLU A 77 -19.28 9.65 -20.10
N GLU A 78 -20.14 10.49 -20.68
CA GLU A 78 -20.11 11.96 -20.52
C GLU A 78 -20.19 12.40 -19.06
N HIS A 79 -20.91 11.64 -18.24
CA HIS A 79 -21.07 11.90 -16.80
C HIS A 79 -19.92 11.38 -15.94
N ARG A 80 -19.20 10.34 -16.39
CA ARG A 80 -18.11 9.71 -15.63
C ARG A 80 -16.74 10.26 -15.99
N LEU A 81 -16.57 10.72 -17.24
CA LEU A 81 -15.30 11.24 -17.74
C LEU A 81 -14.74 12.41 -16.90
N PRO A 82 -15.56 13.40 -16.45
CA PRO A 82 -15.05 14.49 -15.63
C PRO A 82 -14.48 13.99 -14.28
N GLY A 83 -15.18 13.06 -13.62
CA GLY A 83 -14.72 12.49 -12.34
C GLY A 83 -13.46 11.66 -12.51
N ALA A 84 -13.39 10.83 -13.56
CA ALA A 84 -12.21 10.03 -13.85
C ALA A 84 -10.97 10.90 -14.12
N LEU A 85 -11.13 12.04 -14.80
CA LEU A 85 -10.03 12.98 -15.05
C LEU A 85 -9.55 13.65 -13.76
N GLU A 86 -10.49 14.06 -12.89
CA GLU A 86 -10.15 14.68 -11.60
C GLU A 86 -9.40 13.70 -10.68
N GLU A 87 -9.85 12.44 -10.58
CA GLU A 87 -9.18 11.40 -9.80
C GLU A 87 -7.78 11.05 -10.33
N THR A 88 -7.56 11.18 -11.63
CA THR A 88 -6.25 10.88 -12.25
C THR A 88 -5.20 11.97 -11.99
N LEU A 89 -5.64 13.22 -11.82
CA LEU A 89 -4.75 14.39 -11.69
C LEU A 89 -4.57 14.87 -10.24
N LYS A 90 -5.32 14.31 -9.27
CA LYS A 90 -5.20 14.59 -7.83
C LYS A 90 -4.21 13.65 -7.15
#